data_AF-A0A838EY12-F1
#
_entry.id   AF-A0A838EY12-F1
#
_cell.length_a   1.000
_cell.length_b   1.000
_cell.length_c   1.000
_cell.angle_alpha   90.00
_cell.angle_beta   90.00
_cell.angle_gamma   90.00
#
_symmetry.space_group_name_H-M   'P 1'
#
loop_
_entity.id
_entity.type
_entity.pdbx_description
1 polymer ?
#
loop_
_entity_poly.entity_id
_entity_poly.type
_entity_poly.pdbx_seq_one_letter_code
_entity_poly.pdbx_strand_id
1 'polypeptide(L)'
;MRVNVYKVITILSLATIMVVYNNCGSPFGKPSPLFFESNVYGGSASVSYDAFEKTVYPITRTNCVSCHSSQQPEHASSDVRKAHDAVVSSFKVNFENIRSSRMVKKLRDDNHNCWGDCNDNADEMEEAITEWKALIKNSGSSTDDPVVDTKVYLAPSKTLSEEFAVSGNGTRLNVVNLNIDAAMLNPPMIKTIPVNDDAYLSVPTVSNTILANNSAAAGTASFNFMIRQASAQYRIWGLVDAPTVNDNAFYTSLTSTNTGVKEWEIPVTVGWEWRQLPNNVFTLGVGNHSLQIRERKDGTKIKKVVITSDANFSGLTAADLTAITLTYDLSEILRVPGITFKVDVSDYDLYSYKFQNPRIVTTSVNVKARNVRLLVNNSYNPQHSTFTLINKVATPADGKLLDYAMLVIKDKGFTGDKISFSFDELKLDNGGNDPALAASEASFLANVYPISRNNCIGCHTTQQPPHAHDDYTQAHDVVVTQSLANFVTPANSRLVTKTRGRHNCGTQAQCDAIANQFQAAIIEWKKSRP
;
A
#
# COMPACT_ATOMS: atom_id res chain seq x y z
N MET A 1 -46.22 78.82 -3.97
CA MET A 1 -46.81 78.83 -2.61
C MET A 1 -46.12 77.73 -1.79
N ARG A 2 -45.46 78.13 -0.68
CA ARG A 2 -45.04 77.40 0.54
C ARG A 2 -45.13 75.85 0.50
N VAL A 3 -44.01 75.09 0.46
CA VAL A 3 -43.10 74.66 1.56
C VAL A 3 -43.76 73.76 2.64
N ASN A 4 -43.30 72.50 2.74
CA ASN A 4 -43.21 71.61 3.92
C ASN A 4 -42.26 70.43 3.55
N VAL A 5 -40.93 70.45 3.74
CA VAL A 5 -40.09 70.24 4.96
C VAL A 5 -40.46 68.98 5.77
N TYR A 6 -39.61 68.02 6.21
CA TYR A 6 -38.17 67.83 6.48
C TYR A 6 -37.84 66.32 6.28
N LYS A 7 -36.62 65.85 5.91
CA LYS A 7 -35.34 65.74 6.66
C LYS A 7 -34.20 65.55 5.62
N VAL A 8 -33.12 66.35 5.55
CA VAL A 8 -31.94 66.51 6.47
C VAL A 8 -31.10 65.22 6.54
N ILE A 9 -29.77 65.14 6.34
CA ILE A 9 -28.68 66.00 5.81
C ILE A 9 -27.38 65.12 5.82
N THR A 10 -26.46 65.38 4.87
CA THR A 10 -24.98 65.13 4.81
C THR A 10 -24.32 63.77 5.13
N ILE A 11 -23.57 63.29 4.11
CA ILE A 11 -22.11 63.01 4.05
C ILE A 11 -21.47 62.30 5.25
N LEU A 12 -20.94 61.09 5.03
CA LEU A 12 -19.70 60.65 5.67
C LEU A 12 -18.91 59.66 4.78
N SER A 13 -17.67 60.05 4.47
CA SER A 13 -16.45 59.23 4.33
C SER A 13 -16.49 57.99 3.42
N LEU A 14 -15.88 58.14 2.23
CA LEU A 14 -15.17 57.07 1.54
C LEU A 14 -14.07 56.50 2.46
N ALA A 15 -14.34 55.35 3.07
CA ALA A 15 -13.31 54.42 3.48
C ALA A 15 -13.38 53.24 2.50
N THR A 16 -12.52 53.26 1.48
CA THR A 16 -12.17 52.06 0.72
C THR A 16 -11.50 51.08 1.68
N ILE A 17 -12.31 50.25 2.32
CA ILE A 17 -11.86 49.00 2.91
C ILE A 17 -11.58 48.09 1.73
N MET A 18 -10.31 47.98 1.33
CA MET A 18 -9.84 46.79 0.60
C MET A 18 -10.04 45.61 1.55
N VAL A 19 -11.20 44.97 1.46
CA VAL A 19 -11.37 43.62 1.99
C VAL A 19 -10.53 42.73 1.09
N VAL A 20 -9.33 42.39 1.55
CA VAL A 20 -8.54 41.30 0.99
C VAL A 20 -9.33 40.03 1.30
N TYR A 21 -10.19 39.62 0.36
CA TYR A 21 -10.86 38.33 0.41
C TYR A 21 -9.77 37.26 0.30
N ASN A 22 -9.37 36.68 1.44
CA ASN A 22 -8.65 35.41 1.46
C ASN A 22 -9.62 34.31 1.01
N ASN A 23 -9.69 34.08 -0.29
CA ASN A 23 -10.43 32.95 -0.88
C ASN A 23 -9.69 31.64 -0.55
N CYS A 24 -9.92 31.11 0.65
CA CYS A 24 -9.52 29.74 1.03
C CYS A 24 -10.68 28.74 0.95
N GLY A 25 -11.67 29.05 0.12
CA GLY A 25 -12.64 28.09 -0.37
C GLY A 25 -13.11 28.49 -1.75
N SER A 26 -12.74 27.74 -2.78
CA SER A 26 -13.59 27.64 -3.97
C SER A 26 -14.31 26.29 -3.94
N PRO A 27 -15.63 26.30 -4.20
CA PRO A 27 -16.39 25.10 -4.50
C PRO A 27 -16.15 24.74 -5.98
N PHE A 28 -16.12 23.44 -6.28
CA PHE A 28 -16.09 22.85 -7.64
C PHE A 28 -14.73 22.76 -8.34
N GLY A 29 -14.01 21.69 -7.98
CA GLY A 29 -13.14 20.89 -8.85
C GLY A 29 -13.00 19.51 -8.21
N LYS A 30 -13.28 18.41 -8.92
CA LYS A 30 -13.02 17.07 -8.37
C LYS A 30 -11.51 16.97 -8.13
N PRO A 31 -11.04 16.68 -6.90
CA PRO A 31 -9.61 16.59 -6.62
C PRO A 31 -8.96 15.59 -7.57
N SER A 32 -7.83 15.97 -8.16
CA SER A 32 -7.00 15.04 -8.92
C SER A 32 -6.69 13.80 -8.06
N PRO A 33 -6.84 12.56 -8.59
CA PRO A 33 -6.58 11.34 -7.84
C PRO A 33 -5.14 11.32 -7.32
N LEU A 34 -5.00 10.92 -6.05
CA LEU A 34 -3.75 10.98 -5.31
C LEU A 34 -3.12 9.61 -5.16
N PHE A 35 -1.82 9.57 -5.41
CA PHE A 35 -0.94 8.46 -5.10
C PHE A 35 -0.01 8.94 -3.98
N PHE A 36 0.04 8.17 -2.90
CA PHE A 36 0.81 8.46 -1.70
C PHE A 36 1.82 7.32 -1.50
N GLU A 37 3.11 7.64 -1.34
CA GLU A 37 4.14 6.66 -0.95
C GLU A 37 4.85 7.10 0.33
N SER A 38 5.33 6.11 1.08
CA SER A 38 6.04 6.32 2.34
C SER A 38 7.53 6.60 2.20
N ASN A 39 8.02 7.62 2.92
CA ASN A 39 9.36 7.81 3.51
C ASN A 39 10.51 7.01 2.88
N VAL A 40 11.06 7.49 1.78
CA VAL A 40 12.43 7.20 1.37
C VAL A 40 13.33 8.29 1.97
N TYR A 41 13.68 8.16 3.25
CA TYR A 41 14.66 9.05 3.89
C TYR A 41 16.00 8.34 4.06
N GLY A 42 16.86 8.50 3.07
CA GLY A 42 18.29 8.18 3.19
C GLY A 42 19.11 9.25 3.93
N GLY A 43 18.47 10.21 4.59
CA GLY A 43 19.12 11.24 5.41
C GLY A 43 18.41 11.43 6.76
N SER A 44 19.15 11.82 7.80
CA SER A 44 18.57 12.16 9.11
C SER A 44 17.42 13.16 8.97
N ALA A 45 16.38 13.04 9.82
CA ALA A 45 15.30 14.03 9.89
C ALA A 45 15.83 15.47 10.04
N SER A 46 16.97 15.65 10.72
CA SER A 46 17.66 16.94 10.81
C SER A 46 18.14 17.50 9.46
N VAL A 47 18.73 16.64 8.61
CA VAL A 47 19.19 17.04 7.27
C VAL A 47 18.01 17.37 6.37
N SER A 48 16.91 16.62 6.49
CA SER A 48 15.68 16.92 5.76
C SER A 48 15.03 18.22 6.22
N TYR A 49 15.03 18.53 7.53
CA TYR A 49 14.57 19.82 8.05
C TYR A 49 15.40 20.97 7.47
N ASP A 50 16.73 20.88 7.51
CA ASP A 50 17.63 21.93 7.02
C ASP A 50 17.52 22.13 5.49
N ALA A 51 17.33 21.03 4.75
CA ALA A 51 17.15 21.09 3.30
C ALA A 51 15.77 21.63 2.91
N PHE A 52 14.71 21.25 3.63
CA PHE A 52 13.35 21.78 3.46
C PHE A 52 13.29 23.28 3.77
N GLU A 53 13.96 23.71 4.84
CA GLU A 53 14.05 25.12 5.26
C GLU A 53 14.65 26.01 4.17
N LYS A 54 15.58 25.48 3.39
CA LYS A 54 16.28 26.19 2.31
C LYS A 54 15.53 26.18 0.97
N THR A 55 14.59 25.26 0.76
CA THR A 55 14.03 24.97 -0.56
C THR A 55 12.52 25.20 -0.63
N VAL A 56 11.72 24.30 -0.06
CA VAL A 56 10.26 24.33 -0.14
C VAL A 56 9.66 25.29 0.88
N TYR A 57 10.26 25.41 2.06
CA TYR A 57 9.73 26.25 3.14
C TYR A 57 9.59 27.74 2.78
N PRO A 58 10.55 28.40 2.09
CA PRO A 58 10.40 29.79 1.66
C PRO A 58 9.19 30.00 0.74
N ILE A 59 8.92 29.04 -0.16
CA ILE A 59 7.78 29.10 -1.08
C ILE A 59 6.47 28.98 -0.31
N THR A 60 6.34 27.98 0.58
CA THR A 60 5.10 27.80 1.35
C THR A 60 4.86 28.95 2.32
N ARG A 61 5.92 29.51 2.91
CA ARG A 61 5.82 30.69 3.79
C ARG A 61 5.46 31.97 3.06
N THR A 62 5.89 32.14 1.82
CA THR A 62 5.57 33.35 1.04
C THR A 62 4.14 33.27 0.51
N ASN A 63 3.77 32.13 -0.07
CA ASN A 63 2.58 32.02 -0.89
C ASN A 63 1.39 31.32 -0.21
N CYS A 64 1.63 30.48 0.80
CA CYS A 64 0.58 29.66 1.41
C CYS A 64 0.25 30.02 2.87
N VAL A 65 1.05 30.90 3.50
CA VAL A 65 0.98 31.23 4.93
C VAL A 65 -0.39 31.76 5.39
N SER A 66 -1.10 32.48 4.52
CA SER A 66 -2.38 33.11 4.85
C SER A 66 -3.43 32.09 5.31
N CYS A 67 -3.32 30.83 4.88
CA CYS A 67 -4.23 29.76 5.28
C CYS A 67 -3.50 28.57 5.93
N HIS A 68 -2.34 28.16 5.40
CA HIS A 68 -1.63 26.94 5.85
C HIS A 68 -0.69 27.15 7.06
N SER A 69 -0.83 28.25 7.79
CA SER A 69 -0.08 28.48 9.05
C SER A 69 -0.71 27.80 10.26
N SER A 70 -2.03 27.58 10.24
CA SER A 70 -2.80 26.91 11.28
C SER A 70 -3.93 26.01 10.75
N GLN A 71 -4.28 26.11 9.45
CA GLN A 71 -5.17 25.18 8.78
C GLN A 71 -4.40 23.95 8.28
N GLN A 72 -4.98 22.76 8.49
CA GLN A 72 -4.42 21.51 7.98
C GLN A 72 -4.54 21.41 6.44
N PRO A 73 -3.50 20.94 5.73
CA PRO A 73 -2.15 20.64 6.24
C PRO A 73 -1.36 21.92 6.56
N GLU A 74 -0.72 21.97 7.73
CA GLU A 74 0.01 23.16 8.24
C GLU A 74 1.40 23.35 7.62
N HIS A 75 1.54 23.14 6.31
CA HIS A 75 2.82 23.17 5.59
C HIS A 75 3.43 24.57 5.43
N ALA A 76 2.75 25.61 5.91
CA ALA A 76 3.27 26.98 5.99
C ALA A 76 3.30 27.49 7.44
N SER A 77 3.34 26.59 8.43
CA SER A 77 3.56 26.91 9.84
C SER A 77 4.83 27.75 10.05
N SER A 78 4.83 28.63 11.05
CA SER A 78 6.03 29.37 11.47
C SER A 78 7.09 28.47 12.13
N ASP A 79 6.70 27.27 12.57
CA ASP A 79 7.64 26.21 12.97
C ASP A 79 7.98 25.35 11.75
N VAL A 80 9.24 25.42 11.32
CA VAL A 80 9.80 24.68 10.17
C VAL A 80 9.59 23.18 10.31
N ARG A 81 9.76 22.61 11.51
CA ARG A 81 9.60 21.16 11.74
C ARG A 81 8.15 20.75 11.59
N LYS A 82 7.24 21.55 12.15
CA LYS A 82 5.80 21.33 12.00
C LYS A 82 5.36 21.43 10.54
N ALA A 83 5.88 22.41 9.80
CA ALA A 83 5.60 22.58 8.37
C ALA A 83 6.15 21.42 7.54
N HIS A 84 7.39 21.01 7.79
CA HIS A 84 8.01 19.85 7.17
C HIS A 84 7.18 18.58 7.43
N ASP A 85 6.89 18.28 8.69
CA ASP A 85 6.17 17.05 9.07
C ASP A 85 4.75 17.04 8.51
N ALA A 86 4.09 18.21 8.40
CA ALA A 86 2.78 18.33 7.76
C ALA A 86 2.81 17.93 6.27
N VAL A 87 3.91 18.19 5.57
CA VAL A 87 4.12 17.78 4.17
C VAL A 87 4.53 16.31 4.10
N VAL A 88 5.51 15.91 4.91
CA VAL A 88 6.16 14.60 4.84
C VAL A 88 5.30 13.49 5.43
N SER A 89 4.88 13.65 6.68
CA SER A 89 4.10 12.65 7.42
C SER A 89 2.69 12.48 6.86
N SER A 90 2.21 13.48 6.11
CA SER A 90 0.93 13.40 5.37
C SER A 90 1.11 13.06 3.89
N PHE A 91 2.32 12.63 3.50
CA PHE A 91 2.70 12.14 2.17
C PHE A 91 2.41 13.13 1.02
N LYS A 92 2.55 14.44 1.26
CA LYS A 92 2.26 15.48 0.25
C LYS A 92 3.36 15.67 -0.80
N VAL A 93 4.51 15.02 -0.61
CA VAL A 93 5.65 15.03 -1.51
C VAL A 93 6.06 13.61 -1.89
N ASN A 94 6.35 13.40 -3.18
CA ASN A 94 6.86 12.16 -3.74
C ASN A 94 8.26 12.43 -4.30
N PHE A 95 9.31 11.94 -3.65
CA PHE A 95 10.69 12.19 -4.11
C PHE A 95 11.09 11.34 -5.32
N GLU A 96 10.46 10.20 -5.57
CA GLU A 96 10.78 9.34 -6.73
C GLU A 96 10.13 9.82 -8.01
N ASN A 97 8.94 10.41 -7.91
CA ASN A 97 8.27 11.12 -8.99
C ASN A 97 7.79 12.48 -8.50
N ILE A 98 8.70 13.45 -8.53
CA ILE A 98 8.50 14.80 -7.95
C ILE A 98 7.32 15.51 -8.60
N ARG A 99 7.17 15.39 -9.91
CA ARG A 99 6.03 15.89 -10.69
C ARG A 99 4.67 15.41 -10.16
N SER A 100 4.62 14.23 -9.55
CA SER A 100 3.39 13.64 -8.99
C SER A 100 3.06 14.08 -7.57
N SER A 101 3.95 14.83 -6.91
CA SER A 101 3.75 15.35 -5.55
C SER A 101 2.45 16.15 -5.44
N ARG A 102 1.71 15.99 -4.33
CA ARG A 102 0.49 16.78 -4.08
C ARG A 102 0.78 18.28 -4.09
N MET A 103 1.93 18.69 -3.56
CA MET A 103 2.37 20.10 -3.57
C MET A 103 2.49 20.67 -5.00
N VAL A 104 2.87 19.83 -5.98
CA VAL A 104 3.01 20.22 -7.39
C VAL A 104 1.67 20.15 -8.12
N LYS A 105 0.97 19.02 -8.04
CA LYS A 105 -0.33 18.82 -8.71
C LYS A 105 -1.40 19.81 -8.23
N LYS A 106 -1.35 20.23 -6.96
CA LYS A 106 -2.32 21.19 -6.42
C LYS A 106 -2.20 22.57 -7.10
N LEU A 107 -0.99 22.94 -7.52
CA LEU A 107 -0.75 24.16 -8.29
C LEU A 107 -1.06 23.93 -9.76
N ARG A 108 -0.51 22.86 -10.36
CA ARG A 108 -0.60 22.60 -11.81
C ARG A 108 -2.00 22.18 -12.28
N ASP A 109 -2.60 21.22 -11.59
CA ASP A 109 -3.82 20.54 -12.05
C ASP A 109 -5.06 21.15 -11.40
N ASP A 110 -4.95 21.57 -10.13
CA ASP A 110 -6.07 22.09 -9.35
C ASP A 110 -6.12 23.64 -9.33
N ASN A 111 -5.12 24.35 -9.91
CA ASN A 111 -5.02 25.82 -9.98
C ASN A 111 -5.25 26.52 -8.62
N HIS A 112 -4.66 25.98 -7.56
CA HIS A 112 -4.95 26.41 -6.20
C HIS A 112 -4.12 27.62 -5.76
N ASN A 113 -4.75 28.81 -5.73
CA ASN A 113 -4.18 30.04 -5.18
C ASN A 113 -2.75 30.35 -5.68
N CYS A 114 -2.55 30.20 -6.98
CA CYS A 114 -1.32 30.55 -7.67
C CYS A 114 -1.00 32.04 -7.50
N TRP A 115 0.28 32.37 -7.38
CA TRP A 115 0.80 33.75 -7.25
C TRP A 115 1.25 34.35 -8.59
N GLY A 116 0.83 33.72 -9.69
CA GLY A 116 1.26 33.97 -11.06
C GLY A 116 0.65 32.92 -11.98
N ASP A 117 1.37 32.52 -13.04
CA ASP A 117 0.96 31.39 -13.86
C ASP A 117 1.06 30.07 -13.06
N CYS A 118 0.02 29.26 -13.09
CA CYS A 118 -0.05 28.05 -12.29
C CYS A 118 0.93 26.95 -12.75
N ASN A 119 1.30 26.91 -14.04
CA ASN A 119 2.31 25.97 -14.51
C ASN A 119 3.69 26.40 -14.04
N ASP A 120 4.03 27.69 -14.17
CA ASP A 120 5.32 28.24 -13.73
C ASP A 120 5.49 28.07 -12.21
N ASN A 121 4.46 28.36 -11.42
CA ASN A 121 4.49 28.17 -9.95
C ASN A 121 4.60 26.69 -9.55
N ALA A 122 4.00 25.79 -10.34
CA ALA A 122 4.13 24.36 -10.11
C ALA A 122 5.51 23.85 -10.50
N ASP A 123 6.11 24.39 -11.58
CA ASP A 123 7.50 24.14 -11.97
C ASP A 123 8.46 24.63 -10.86
N GLU A 124 8.23 25.83 -10.29
CA GLU A 124 8.99 26.36 -9.15
C GLU A 124 8.92 25.41 -7.92
N MET A 125 7.73 24.90 -7.58
CA MET A 125 7.57 23.94 -6.49
C MET A 125 8.21 22.57 -6.81
N GLU A 126 8.13 22.12 -8.07
CA GLU A 126 8.76 20.87 -8.54
C GLU A 126 10.29 20.97 -8.47
N GLU A 127 10.86 22.11 -8.88
CA GLU A 127 12.28 22.43 -8.79
C GLU A 127 12.74 22.50 -7.33
N ALA A 128 11.99 23.17 -6.45
CA ALA A 128 12.33 23.25 -5.03
C ALA A 128 12.33 21.88 -4.34
N ILE A 129 11.39 20.99 -4.67
CA ILE A 129 11.40 19.61 -4.14
C ILE A 129 12.56 18.80 -4.75
N THR A 130 12.93 19.08 -6.00
CA THR A 130 14.10 18.47 -6.66
C THR A 130 15.40 18.89 -5.97
N GLU A 131 15.54 20.18 -5.65
CA GLU A 131 16.67 20.70 -4.90
C GLU A 131 16.67 20.17 -3.47
N TRP A 132 15.50 20.07 -2.81
CA TRP A 132 15.37 19.44 -1.50
C TRP A 132 15.92 18.01 -1.52
N LYS A 133 15.53 17.20 -2.52
CA LYS A 133 16.06 15.85 -2.74
C LYS A 133 17.58 15.87 -2.95
N ALA A 134 18.07 16.81 -3.75
CA ALA A 134 19.49 16.94 -4.06
C ALA A 134 20.32 17.33 -2.83
N LEU A 135 19.82 18.25 -1.99
CA LEU A 135 20.48 18.66 -0.74
C LEU A 135 20.51 17.51 0.26
N ILE A 136 19.42 16.76 0.41
CA ILE A 136 19.43 15.53 1.21
C ILE A 136 20.51 14.56 0.70
N LYS A 137 20.61 14.39 -0.63
CA LYS A 137 21.59 13.50 -1.26
C LYS A 137 23.03 13.99 -1.13
N ASN A 138 23.27 15.29 -1.26
CA ASN A 138 24.59 15.92 -1.24
C ASN A 138 25.13 16.06 0.18
N SER A 139 24.25 16.28 1.18
CA SER A 139 24.58 16.16 2.59
C SER A 139 24.92 14.72 3.01
N GLY A 140 24.58 13.73 2.16
CA GLY A 140 25.03 12.34 2.27
C GLY A 140 26.39 12.02 1.62
N SER A 141 27.12 13.02 1.08
CA SER A 141 28.46 12.83 0.49
C SER A 141 29.61 13.31 1.39
N SER A 142 29.33 13.79 2.60
CA SER A 142 30.25 13.71 3.73
C SER A 142 29.92 12.44 4.50
N THR A 143 30.92 11.59 4.72
CA THR A 143 30.80 10.33 5.48
C THR A 143 30.19 10.58 6.86
N ASP A 144 28.87 10.39 7.04
CA ASP A 144 28.25 10.03 8.32
C ASP A 144 26.74 9.76 8.23
N ASP A 145 26.37 8.62 8.85
CA ASP A 145 25.05 8.10 9.27
C ASP A 145 23.96 7.74 8.22
N PRO A 146 23.83 6.45 7.85
CA PRO A 146 22.57 5.93 7.35
C PRO A 146 21.56 5.85 8.51
N VAL A 147 20.38 6.44 8.32
CA VAL A 147 19.18 5.97 9.03
C VAL A 147 19.01 4.52 8.59
N VAL A 148 19.31 3.58 9.49
CA VAL A 148 19.04 2.16 9.25
C VAL A 148 17.53 2.03 9.16
N ASP A 149 17.02 1.91 7.94
CA ASP A 149 15.73 1.29 7.75
C ASP A 149 15.86 -0.13 8.30
N THR A 150 15.37 -0.35 9.51
CA THR A 150 15.39 -1.66 10.16
C THR A 150 14.47 -2.65 9.44
N LYS A 151 13.72 -2.18 8.44
CA LYS A 151 12.87 -3.04 7.64
C LYS A 151 13.68 -3.83 6.65
N VAL A 152 13.29 -5.08 6.49
CA VAL A 152 13.80 -5.94 5.43
C VAL A 152 12.93 -5.75 4.20
N TYR A 153 13.55 -5.41 3.07
CA TYR A 153 12.88 -5.29 1.78
C TYR A 153 13.18 -6.50 0.91
N LEU A 154 12.14 -7.02 0.28
CA LEU A 154 12.30 -8.02 -0.76
C LEU A 154 12.44 -7.33 -2.12
N ALA A 155 13.25 -7.93 -3.00
CA ALA A 155 13.36 -7.46 -4.37
C ALA A 155 11.99 -7.54 -5.09
N PRO A 156 11.68 -6.59 -5.99
CA PRO A 156 10.44 -6.66 -6.77
C PRO A 156 10.35 -7.91 -7.64
N SER A 157 9.13 -8.43 -7.76
CA SER A 157 8.78 -9.43 -8.76
C SER A 157 9.02 -8.90 -10.19
N LYS A 158 8.91 -9.79 -11.18
CA LYS A 158 8.62 -9.36 -12.55
C LYS A 158 7.25 -8.68 -12.60
N THR A 159 6.86 -8.15 -13.76
CA THR A 159 5.47 -7.68 -13.89
C THR A 159 4.53 -8.84 -13.63
N LEU A 160 3.35 -8.58 -13.06
CA LEU A 160 2.38 -9.65 -12.81
C LEU A 160 2.05 -10.42 -14.10
N SER A 161 1.99 -9.77 -15.26
CA SER A 161 1.82 -10.45 -16.54
C SER A 161 2.92 -11.47 -16.86
N GLU A 162 4.18 -11.16 -16.54
CA GLU A 162 5.32 -12.05 -16.74
C GLU A 162 5.31 -13.20 -15.73
N GLU A 163 4.98 -12.92 -14.46
CA GLU A 163 4.85 -13.94 -13.41
C GLU A 163 3.74 -14.95 -13.75
N PHE A 164 2.62 -14.50 -14.32
CA PHE A 164 1.56 -15.37 -14.83
C PHE A 164 1.99 -16.17 -16.06
N ALA A 165 2.81 -15.59 -16.94
CA ALA A 165 3.27 -16.29 -18.13
C ALA A 165 4.19 -17.48 -17.80
N VAL A 166 5.04 -17.34 -16.76
CA VAL A 166 6.00 -18.38 -16.36
C VAL A 166 5.41 -19.46 -15.44
N SER A 167 4.21 -19.28 -14.88
CA SER A 167 3.58 -20.24 -13.96
C SER A 167 3.02 -21.52 -14.66
N GLY A 168 3.62 -21.93 -15.79
CA GLY A 168 3.30 -23.17 -16.51
C GLY A 168 1.98 -23.17 -17.29
N ASN A 169 1.35 -22.01 -17.51
CA ASN A 169 -0.05 -21.98 -17.92
C ASN A 169 -0.37 -20.76 -18.83
N GLY A 170 0.32 -20.66 -19.98
CA GLY A 170 0.11 -19.59 -20.96
C GLY A 170 -1.34 -19.44 -21.46
N THR A 171 -2.18 -20.47 -21.28
CA THR A 171 -3.63 -20.43 -21.51
C THR A 171 -4.37 -19.47 -20.58
N ARG A 172 -3.85 -19.20 -19.37
CA ARG A 172 -4.48 -18.33 -18.34
C ARG A 172 -4.37 -16.84 -18.61
N LEU A 173 -3.42 -16.41 -19.44
CA LEU A 173 -3.33 -15.00 -19.85
C LEU A 173 -4.60 -14.58 -20.62
N ASN A 174 -5.19 -15.52 -21.36
CA ASN A 174 -6.46 -15.36 -22.06
C ASN A 174 -7.67 -15.84 -21.24
N VAL A 175 -7.54 -15.93 -19.92
CA VAL A 175 -8.68 -16.22 -19.02
C VAL A 175 -8.96 -15.00 -18.15
N VAL A 176 -10.20 -14.54 -18.20
CA VAL A 176 -10.76 -13.52 -17.32
C VAL A 176 -11.77 -14.21 -16.41
N ASN A 177 -11.52 -14.16 -15.11
CA ASN A 177 -12.49 -14.59 -14.10
C ASN A 177 -13.24 -13.36 -13.60
N LEU A 178 -14.56 -13.32 -13.79
CA LEU A 178 -15.39 -12.24 -13.28
C LEU A 178 -15.85 -12.62 -11.88
N ASN A 179 -15.40 -11.85 -10.89
CA ASN A 179 -15.87 -12.02 -9.53
C ASN A 179 -17.27 -11.42 -9.38
N ILE A 180 -18.22 -12.25 -8.95
CA ILE A 180 -19.58 -11.84 -8.59
C ILE A 180 -19.64 -10.81 -7.46
N ASP A 181 -18.62 -10.74 -6.60
CA ASP A 181 -18.55 -9.73 -5.55
C ASP A 181 -18.34 -8.32 -6.11
N ALA A 182 -17.72 -8.21 -7.28
CA ALA A 182 -17.47 -6.95 -7.98
C ALA A 182 -18.60 -6.58 -8.96
N ALA A 183 -19.68 -7.36 -9.02
CA ALA A 183 -20.80 -7.11 -9.92
C ALA A 183 -21.60 -5.86 -9.50
N MET A 184 -21.89 -4.99 -10.46
CA MET A 184 -22.85 -3.90 -10.29
C MET A 184 -24.26 -4.44 -10.47
N LEU A 185 -25.04 -4.47 -9.38
CA LEU A 185 -26.38 -5.05 -9.38
C LEU A 185 -27.45 -3.98 -9.53
N ASN A 186 -28.43 -4.25 -10.40
CA ASN A 186 -29.72 -3.56 -10.41
C ASN A 186 -30.80 -4.56 -9.96
N PRO A 187 -31.65 -4.18 -8.98
CA PRO A 187 -32.76 -5.00 -8.52
C PRO A 187 -33.70 -5.41 -9.67
N PRO A 188 -34.39 -6.55 -9.57
CA PRO A 188 -34.41 -7.49 -8.43
C PRO A 188 -33.23 -8.47 -8.35
N MET A 189 -32.15 -8.29 -9.13
CA MET A 189 -30.94 -9.12 -9.00
C MET A 189 -30.28 -8.88 -7.64
N ILE A 190 -30.00 -9.96 -6.91
CA ILE A 190 -29.36 -9.91 -5.60
C ILE A 190 -28.10 -10.78 -5.56
N LYS A 191 -27.26 -10.53 -4.56
CA LYS A 191 -26.18 -11.42 -4.14
C LYS A 191 -26.58 -12.15 -2.87
N THR A 192 -26.60 -13.47 -2.93
CA THR A 192 -26.83 -14.33 -1.77
C THR A 192 -25.51 -14.88 -1.27
N ILE A 193 -25.29 -14.83 0.05
CA ILE A 193 -24.09 -15.36 0.71
C ILE A 193 -24.53 -16.46 1.67
N PRO A 194 -24.48 -17.74 1.26
CA PRO A 194 -24.82 -18.85 2.15
C PRO A 194 -23.75 -19.04 3.22
N VAL A 195 -24.14 -19.66 4.34
CA VAL A 195 -23.19 -20.06 5.38
C VAL A 195 -22.28 -21.17 4.83
N ASN A 196 -20.96 -20.99 4.93
CA ASN A 196 -19.95 -21.95 4.49
C ASN A 196 -19.97 -22.32 2.99
N ASP A 197 -20.50 -21.45 2.12
CA ASP A 197 -20.44 -21.62 0.67
C ASP A 197 -20.11 -20.28 -0.01
N ASP A 198 -19.62 -20.35 -1.24
CA ASP A 198 -19.37 -19.19 -2.09
C ASP A 198 -20.68 -18.44 -2.36
N ALA A 199 -20.60 -17.11 -2.42
CA ALA A 199 -21.73 -16.28 -2.81
C ALA A 199 -22.24 -16.62 -4.21
N TYR A 200 -23.47 -16.21 -4.54
CA TYR A 200 -24.00 -16.32 -5.90
C TYR A 200 -24.98 -15.19 -6.21
N LEU A 201 -25.19 -14.96 -7.51
CA LEU A 201 -26.19 -14.02 -8.03
C LEU A 201 -27.43 -14.78 -8.47
N SER A 202 -28.60 -14.23 -8.17
CA SER A 202 -29.90 -14.74 -8.61
C SER A 202 -30.96 -13.64 -8.49
N VAL A 203 -32.09 -13.84 -9.16
CA VAL A 203 -33.35 -13.18 -8.77
C VAL A 203 -34.14 -14.18 -7.90
N PRO A 204 -34.58 -13.80 -6.69
CA PRO A 204 -35.34 -14.70 -5.83
C PRO A 204 -36.57 -15.26 -6.55
N THR A 205 -36.83 -16.55 -6.42
CA THR A 205 -38.03 -17.16 -7.00
C THR A 205 -39.26 -16.60 -6.28
N VAL A 206 -40.14 -15.93 -7.03
CA VAL A 206 -41.40 -15.42 -6.49
C VAL A 206 -42.59 -16.11 -7.17
N SER A 207 -42.53 -16.35 -8.49
CA SER A 207 -43.67 -16.89 -9.24
C SER A 207 -43.30 -17.63 -10.53
N ASN A 208 -42.08 -18.17 -10.67
CA ASN A 208 -41.59 -18.76 -11.92
C ASN A 208 -41.68 -17.75 -13.09
N THR A 209 -41.29 -16.52 -12.80
CA THR A 209 -41.43 -15.37 -13.69
C THR A 209 -40.52 -15.52 -14.89
N ILE A 210 -41.07 -15.40 -16.09
CA ILE A 210 -40.32 -15.39 -17.34
C ILE A 210 -40.41 -14.00 -17.98
N LEU A 211 -39.29 -13.30 -18.07
CA LEU A 211 -39.19 -11.96 -18.63
C LEU A 211 -38.61 -11.98 -20.04
N ALA A 212 -39.05 -11.03 -20.86
CA ALA A 212 -38.43 -10.71 -22.14
C ALA A 212 -37.18 -9.85 -21.94
N ASN A 213 -36.23 -9.93 -22.90
CA ASN A 213 -34.95 -9.22 -22.84
C ASN A 213 -35.07 -7.71 -22.54
N ASN A 214 -36.07 -7.02 -23.10
CA ASN A 214 -36.26 -5.59 -22.93
C ASN A 214 -37.12 -5.20 -21.70
N SER A 215 -37.51 -6.16 -20.87
CA SER A 215 -38.38 -5.90 -19.71
C SER A 215 -37.70 -5.01 -18.68
N ALA A 216 -38.25 -3.83 -18.39
CA ALA A 216 -37.72 -2.93 -17.37
C ALA A 216 -37.79 -3.50 -15.94
N ALA A 217 -38.57 -4.56 -15.71
CA ALA A 217 -38.67 -5.23 -14.42
C ALA A 217 -37.52 -6.21 -14.15
N ALA A 218 -36.69 -6.52 -15.17
CA ALA A 218 -35.64 -7.52 -15.08
C ALA A 218 -34.43 -7.03 -14.28
N GLY A 219 -33.95 -7.85 -13.35
CA GLY A 219 -32.73 -7.60 -12.60
C GLY A 219 -31.49 -7.74 -13.50
N THR A 220 -30.43 -6.99 -13.21
CA THR A 220 -29.17 -7.09 -13.97
C THR A 220 -27.94 -7.12 -13.07
N ALA A 221 -26.94 -7.92 -13.43
CA ALA A 221 -25.59 -7.85 -12.91
C ALA A 221 -24.63 -7.45 -14.03
N SER A 222 -23.89 -6.36 -13.85
CA SER A 222 -22.91 -5.88 -14.84
C SER A 222 -21.50 -6.04 -14.30
N PHE A 223 -20.61 -6.57 -15.13
CA PHE A 223 -19.21 -6.82 -14.83
C PHE A 223 -18.36 -6.01 -15.79
N ASN A 224 -17.34 -5.32 -15.27
CA ASN A 224 -16.33 -4.66 -16.08
C ASN A 224 -15.05 -5.48 -16.03
N PHE A 225 -14.45 -5.71 -17.19
CA PHE A 225 -13.23 -6.50 -17.30
C PHE A 225 -12.34 -6.01 -18.42
N MET A 226 -11.10 -6.48 -18.44
CA MET A 226 -10.13 -6.14 -19.46
C MET A 226 -9.60 -7.39 -20.14
N ILE A 227 -9.53 -7.38 -21.47
CA ILE A 227 -8.73 -8.34 -22.23
C ILE A 227 -7.31 -7.80 -22.30
N ARG A 228 -6.36 -8.59 -21.80
CA ARG A 228 -5.02 -8.11 -21.40
C ARG A 228 -3.92 -8.31 -22.44
N GLN A 229 -4.07 -9.28 -23.35
CA GLN A 229 -2.95 -9.75 -24.17
C GLN A 229 -3.17 -9.55 -25.67
N ALA A 230 -4.22 -10.16 -26.22
CA ALA A 230 -4.43 -10.15 -27.66
C ALA A 230 -5.91 -10.15 -28.00
N SER A 231 -6.21 -9.59 -29.17
CA SER A 231 -7.51 -9.78 -29.79
C SER A 231 -7.67 -11.25 -30.16
N ALA A 232 -8.71 -11.91 -29.65
CA ALA A 232 -8.94 -13.33 -29.89
C ALA A 232 -10.44 -13.68 -29.86
N GLN A 233 -10.73 -14.94 -30.16
CA GLN A 233 -12.06 -15.52 -30.02
C GLN A 233 -12.25 -16.04 -28.59
N TYR A 234 -13.13 -15.41 -27.83
CA TYR A 234 -13.45 -15.75 -26.45
C TYR A 234 -14.80 -16.45 -26.33
N ARG A 235 -14.93 -17.24 -25.27
CA ARG A 235 -16.12 -17.99 -24.86
C ARG A 235 -16.48 -17.63 -23.43
N ILE A 236 -17.78 -17.62 -23.12
CA ILE A 236 -18.30 -17.39 -21.78
C ILE A 236 -18.75 -18.72 -21.16
N TRP A 237 -18.30 -18.96 -19.94
CA TRP A 237 -18.65 -20.07 -19.07
C TRP A 237 -19.18 -19.55 -17.74
N GLY A 238 -20.10 -20.29 -17.14
CA GLY A 238 -20.70 -19.95 -15.84
C GLY A 238 -20.78 -21.18 -14.96
N LEU A 239 -20.46 -21.03 -13.67
CA LEU A 239 -20.81 -22.01 -12.64
C LEU A 239 -22.23 -21.69 -12.19
N VAL A 240 -23.19 -22.47 -12.66
CA VAL A 240 -24.63 -22.17 -12.57
C VAL A 240 -25.37 -23.28 -11.81
N ASP A 241 -26.47 -22.89 -11.17
CA ASP A 241 -27.46 -23.80 -10.58
C ASP A 241 -28.81 -23.43 -11.18
N ALA A 242 -29.34 -24.33 -12.01
CA ALA A 242 -30.54 -24.19 -12.80
C ALA A 242 -31.50 -25.35 -12.45
N PRO A 243 -32.22 -25.26 -11.33
CA PRO A 243 -32.87 -26.41 -10.69
C PRO A 243 -34.10 -26.92 -11.44
N THR A 244 -34.76 -26.08 -12.25
CA THR A 244 -35.98 -26.46 -12.98
C THR A 244 -35.99 -25.81 -14.37
N VAL A 245 -36.83 -26.30 -15.28
CA VAL A 245 -37.06 -25.67 -16.60
C VAL A 245 -37.69 -24.27 -16.53
N ASN A 246 -38.19 -23.88 -15.36
CA ASN A 246 -38.71 -22.55 -15.09
C ASN A 246 -37.67 -21.63 -14.43
N ASP A 247 -36.53 -22.17 -13.99
CA ASP A 247 -35.47 -21.47 -13.26
C ASP A 247 -34.09 -21.77 -13.90
N ASN A 248 -33.99 -21.71 -15.23
CA ASN A 248 -32.81 -22.16 -15.96
C ASN A 248 -32.30 -21.19 -17.04
N ALA A 249 -32.60 -19.89 -16.97
CA ALA A 249 -32.19 -19.01 -18.05
C ALA A 249 -31.83 -17.58 -17.65
N PHE A 250 -30.86 -17.03 -18.39
CA PHE A 250 -30.47 -15.63 -18.36
C PHE A 250 -30.45 -15.02 -19.77
N TYR A 251 -30.45 -13.69 -19.84
CA TYR A 251 -29.95 -12.95 -21.00
C TYR A 251 -28.53 -12.48 -20.72
N THR A 252 -27.68 -12.46 -21.75
CA THR A 252 -26.31 -11.96 -21.66
C THR A 252 -26.04 -10.95 -22.76
N SER A 253 -25.32 -9.88 -22.45
CA SER A 253 -24.91 -8.89 -23.45
C SER A 253 -23.51 -8.39 -23.20
N LEU A 254 -22.74 -8.21 -24.27
CA LEU A 254 -21.41 -7.61 -24.26
C LEU A 254 -21.50 -6.26 -24.96
N THR A 255 -21.18 -5.18 -24.26
CA THR A 255 -21.36 -3.78 -24.73
C THR A 255 -20.37 -3.35 -25.82
N SER A 256 -19.32 -4.13 -26.05
CA SER A 256 -18.21 -3.80 -26.94
C SER A 256 -18.23 -4.57 -28.27
N THR A 257 -19.22 -5.45 -28.44
CA THR A 257 -19.39 -6.25 -29.65
C THR A 257 -20.78 -5.99 -30.21
N ASN A 258 -20.91 -5.79 -31.53
CA ASN A 258 -22.20 -5.67 -32.24
C ASN A 258 -23.01 -6.99 -32.22
N THR A 259 -22.77 -7.88 -31.26
CA THR A 259 -23.27 -9.27 -31.21
C THR A 259 -24.68 -9.38 -30.65
N GLY A 260 -25.25 -8.27 -30.15
CA GLY A 260 -26.58 -8.21 -29.55
C GLY A 260 -26.69 -8.98 -28.23
N VAL A 261 -27.91 -9.05 -27.70
CA VAL A 261 -28.22 -9.87 -26.51
C VAL A 261 -28.33 -11.34 -26.91
N LYS A 262 -27.76 -12.24 -26.11
CA LYS A 262 -27.86 -13.69 -26.24
C LYS A 262 -28.70 -14.28 -25.12
N GLU A 263 -29.64 -15.14 -25.49
CA GLU A 263 -30.35 -15.99 -24.53
C GLU A 263 -29.44 -17.14 -24.10
N TRP A 264 -29.35 -17.36 -22.80
CA TRP A 264 -28.62 -18.45 -22.20
C TRP A 264 -29.62 -19.39 -21.51
N GLU A 265 -30.18 -20.31 -22.29
CA GLU A 265 -30.98 -21.41 -21.76
C GLU A 265 -30.01 -22.51 -21.27
N ILE A 266 -30.09 -22.83 -19.97
CA ILE A 266 -29.21 -23.79 -19.31
C ILE A 266 -29.99 -25.11 -19.16
N PRO A 267 -29.44 -26.27 -19.53
CA PRO A 267 -30.06 -27.54 -19.20
C PRO A 267 -30.17 -27.70 -17.68
N VAL A 268 -31.27 -28.27 -17.18
CA VAL A 268 -31.48 -28.47 -15.73
C VAL A 268 -30.25 -29.13 -15.10
N THR A 269 -29.76 -28.54 -14.01
CA THR A 269 -28.56 -29.00 -13.29
C THR A 269 -28.95 -29.68 -11.98
N VAL A 270 -28.04 -30.50 -11.45
CA VAL A 270 -28.15 -31.05 -10.09
C VAL A 270 -27.14 -30.31 -9.22
N GLY A 271 -27.52 -29.13 -8.76
CA GLY A 271 -26.64 -28.20 -8.05
C GLY A 271 -25.73 -27.42 -9.00
N TRP A 272 -24.52 -27.08 -8.54
CA TRP A 272 -23.58 -26.22 -9.25
C TRP A 272 -22.80 -26.97 -10.33
N GLU A 273 -23.00 -26.57 -11.60
CA GLU A 273 -22.31 -27.15 -12.74
C GLU A 273 -21.71 -26.06 -13.64
N TRP A 274 -20.55 -26.33 -14.22
CA TRP A 274 -19.99 -25.47 -15.26
C TRP A 274 -20.76 -25.66 -16.56
N ARG A 275 -21.36 -24.57 -17.05
CA ARG A 275 -22.08 -24.55 -18.32
C ARG A 275 -21.48 -23.47 -19.21
N GLN A 276 -21.41 -23.77 -20.50
CA GLN A 276 -20.98 -22.83 -21.52
C GLN A 276 -22.21 -22.11 -22.09
N LEU A 277 -22.10 -20.82 -22.39
CA LEU A 277 -23.09 -20.13 -23.22
C LEU A 277 -23.12 -20.78 -24.62
N PRO A 278 -24.28 -21.18 -25.19
CA PRO A 278 -24.34 -21.74 -26.54
C PRO A 278 -23.96 -20.71 -27.62
N ASN A 279 -23.36 -21.15 -28.73
CA ASN A 279 -23.01 -20.29 -29.88
C ASN A 279 -22.24 -19.00 -29.49
N ASN A 280 -21.35 -19.12 -28.50
CA ASN A 280 -20.79 -18.02 -27.71
C ASN A 280 -19.39 -17.55 -28.13
N VAL A 281 -19.06 -17.59 -29.42
CA VAL A 281 -17.75 -17.09 -29.87
C VAL A 281 -17.84 -15.58 -30.07
N PHE A 282 -17.10 -14.84 -29.24
CA PHE A 282 -17.00 -13.38 -29.31
C PHE A 282 -15.58 -12.98 -29.70
N THR A 283 -15.43 -12.08 -30.68
CA THR A 283 -14.13 -11.48 -30.94
C THR A 283 -13.96 -10.29 -30.02
N LEU A 284 -13.05 -10.39 -29.05
CA LEU A 284 -12.74 -9.32 -28.11
C LEU A 284 -11.31 -8.86 -28.36
N GLY A 285 -11.14 -7.54 -28.57
CA GLY A 285 -9.83 -6.89 -28.68
C GLY A 285 -9.18 -6.66 -27.32
N VAL A 286 -7.94 -6.16 -27.29
CA VAL A 286 -7.33 -5.66 -26.05
C VAL A 286 -8.04 -4.40 -25.61
N GLY A 287 -8.42 -4.30 -24.33
CA GLY A 287 -9.10 -3.14 -23.77
C GLY A 287 -10.21 -3.49 -22.79
N ASN A 288 -10.97 -2.46 -22.40
CA ASN A 288 -12.07 -2.59 -21.46
C ASN A 288 -13.34 -3.10 -22.16
N HIS A 289 -14.00 -4.04 -21.51
CA HIS A 289 -15.26 -4.62 -21.94
C HIS A 289 -16.20 -4.69 -20.74
N SER A 290 -17.48 -4.87 -21.02
CA SER A 290 -18.46 -5.17 -19.98
C SER A 290 -19.39 -6.29 -20.43
N LEU A 291 -19.67 -7.20 -19.49
CA LEU A 291 -20.65 -8.26 -19.60
C LEU A 291 -21.82 -7.91 -18.68
N GLN A 292 -23.03 -7.87 -19.22
CA GLN A 292 -24.25 -7.83 -18.43
C GLN A 292 -24.91 -9.21 -18.45
N ILE A 293 -25.28 -9.69 -17.27
CA ILE A 293 -26.20 -10.81 -17.07
C ILE A 293 -27.53 -10.20 -16.63
N ARG A 294 -28.60 -10.52 -17.34
CA ARG A 294 -29.95 -10.02 -17.12
C ARG A 294 -30.88 -11.19 -16.83
N GLU A 295 -31.80 -10.96 -15.91
CA GLU A 295 -32.86 -11.90 -15.57
C GLU A 295 -33.67 -12.27 -16.83
N ARG A 296 -33.87 -13.57 -16.99
CA ARG A 296 -34.87 -14.11 -17.91
C ARG A 296 -35.87 -14.96 -17.15
N LYS A 297 -35.37 -15.88 -16.33
CA LYS A 297 -36.17 -16.72 -15.45
C LYS A 297 -35.68 -16.51 -14.01
N ASP A 298 -36.60 -16.22 -13.09
CA ASP A 298 -36.26 -16.16 -11.65
C ASP A 298 -35.71 -17.51 -11.16
N GLY A 299 -35.11 -17.56 -9.98
CA GLY A 299 -34.54 -18.78 -9.40
C GLY A 299 -33.28 -19.33 -10.06
N THR A 300 -32.97 -18.97 -11.31
CA THR A 300 -31.70 -19.31 -11.97
C THR A 300 -30.54 -18.64 -11.25
N LYS A 301 -29.47 -19.40 -10.92
CA LYS A 301 -28.34 -18.90 -10.12
C LYS A 301 -27.01 -18.99 -10.87
N ILE A 302 -26.11 -18.05 -10.58
CA ILE A 302 -24.74 -18.05 -11.10
C ILE A 302 -23.73 -17.61 -10.04
N LYS A 303 -22.67 -18.40 -9.87
CA LYS A 303 -21.65 -18.25 -8.81
C LYS A 303 -20.32 -17.74 -9.33
N LYS A 304 -19.91 -18.15 -10.54
CA LYS A 304 -18.65 -17.72 -11.19
C LYS A 304 -18.88 -17.54 -12.68
N VAL A 305 -18.20 -16.59 -13.31
CA VAL A 305 -18.22 -16.39 -14.76
C VAL A 305 -16.80 -16.30 -15.28
N VAL A 306 -16.50 -17.09 -16.30
CA VAL A 306 -15.18 -17.17 -16.92
C VAL A 306 -15.30 -16.80 -18.39
N ILE A 307 -14.44 -15.90 -18.84
CA ILE A 307 -14.29 -15.53 -20.25
C ILE A 307 -12.92 -16.01 -20.69
N THR A 308 -12.88 -16.95 -21.63
CA THR A 308 -11.62 -17.59 -22.04
C THR A 308 -11.52 -17.80 -23.54
N SER A 309 -10.32 -17.64 -24.11
CA SER A 309 -10.04 -18.03 -25.50
C SER A 309 -9.65 -19.51 -25.63
N ASP A 310 -9.57 -20.25 -24.52
CA ASP A 310 -9.30 -21.68 -24.51
C ASP A 310 -10.54 -22.45 -24.99
N ALA A 311 -10.45 -23.02 -26.19
CA ALA A 311 -11.51 -23.82 -26.78
C ALA A 311 -11.73 -25.16 -26.04
N ASN A 312 -10.74 -25.62 -25.27
CA ASN A 312 -10.76 -26.89 -24.54
C ASN A 312 -11.05 -26.70 -23.04
N PHE A 313 -11.47 -25.50 -22.62
CA PHE A 313 -11.84 -25.27 -21.23
C PHE A 313 -12.96 -26.24 -20.82
N SER A 314 -12.66 -27.20 -19.94
CA SER A 314 -13.59 -28.27 -19.56
C SER A 314 -13.71 -28.38 -18.04
N GLY A 315 -14.33 -27.39 -17.38
CA GLY A 315 -14.99 -27.50 -16.07
C GLY A 315 -14.26 -28.08 -14.84
N LEU A 316 -13.02 -28.57 -14.93
CA LEU A 316 -12.26 -29.18 -13.83
C LEU A 316 -10.90 -28.48 -13.65
N THR A 317 -10.59 -28.22 -12.37
CA THR A 317 -9.53 -27.36 -11.82
C THR A 317 -9.74 -25.84 -11.98
N ALA A 318 -10.95 -25.36 -11.72
CA ALA A 318 -11.20 -23.94 -11.40
C ALA A 318 -10.69 -23.57 -9.98
N ALA A 319 -9.54 -24.10 -9.56
CA ALA A 319 -8.97 -23.86 -8.23
C ALA A 319 -8.26 -22.49 -8.10
N ASP A 320 -8.25 -21.69 -9.17
CA ASP A 320 -8.34 -20.22 -9.16
C ASP A 320 -7.75 -19.75 -10.49
N LEU A 321 -8.56 -19.57 -11.55
CA LEU A 321 -8.08 -19.33 -12.92
C LEU A 321 -7.27 -18.03 -13.11
N THR A 322 -7.30 -17.13 -12.13
CA THR A 322 -6.55 -15.88 -12.13
C THR A 322 -5.59 -15.75 -10.95
N ALA A 323 -5.29 -16.80 -10.18
CA ALA A 323 -4.30 -16.71 -9.11
C ALA A 323 -2.92 -17.24 -9.52
N ILE A 324 -1.86 -16.61 -9.05
CA ILE A 324 -0.51 -17.19 -9.02
C ILE A 324 0.05 -17.08 -7.61
N THR A 325 1.10 -17.83 -7.34
CA THR A 325 1.89 -17.66 -6.12
C THR A 325 3.16 -16.89 -6.46
N LEU A 326 3.31 -15.67 -5.92
CA LEU A 326 4.60 -14.99 -5.90
C LEU A 326 5.48 -15.67 -4.85
N THR A 327 6.71 -16.01 -5.22
CA THR A 327 7.68 -16.67 -4.35
C THR A 327 8.94 -15.81 -4.28
N TYR A 328 9.36 -15.48 -3.06
CA TYR A 328 10.57 -14.72 -2.78
C TYR A 328 11.52 -15.60 -1.97
N ASP A 329 12.77 -15.70 -2.41
CA ASP A 329 13.81 -16.40 -1.68
C ASP A 329 14.26 -15.53 -0.48
N LEU A 330 14.25 -16.13 0.70
CA LEU A 330 14.72 -15.51 1.94
C LEU A 330 16.07 -16.07 2.40
N SER A 331 16.66 -16.99 1.63
CA SER A 331 17.83 -17.76 2.07
C SER A 331 19.04 -16.89 2.40
N GLU A 332 19.30 -15.86 1.57
CA GLU A 332 20.39 -14.92 1.80
C GLU A 332 20.11 -14.00 3.00
N ILE A 333 18.86 -13.51 3.10
CA ILE A 333 18.41 -12.62 4.16
C ILE A 333 18.53 -13.30 5.53
N LEU A 334 18.11 -14.56 5.62
CA LEU A 334 18.04 -15.34 6.86
C LEU A 334 19.24 -16.25 7.07
N ARG A 335 20.19 -16.27 6.12
CA ARG A 335 21.39 -17.13 6.12
C ARG A 335 21.10 -18.62 6.32
N VAL A 336 19.94 -19.09 5.83
CA VAL A 336 19.51 -20.49 5.89
C VAL A 336 18.93 -20.88 4.53
N PRO A 337 19.48 -21.90 3.85
CA PRO A 337 19.04 -22.27 2.51
C PRO A 337 17.60 -22.82 2.50
N GLY A 338 16.86 -22.49 1.45
CA GLY A 338 15.55 -23.08 1.15
C GLY A 338 14.37 -22.43 1.87
N ILE A 339 14.55 -21.26 2.49
CA ILE A 339 13.46 -20.50 3.08
C ILE A 339 12.84 -19.59 2.01
N THR A 340 11.53 -19.64 1.86
CA THR A 340 10.81 -18.76 0.92
C THR A 340 9.62 -18.08 1.56
N PHE A 341 9.40 -16.80 1.23
CA PHE A 341 8.13 -16.13 1.47
C PHE A 341 7.23 -16.31 0.24
N LYS A 342 5.98 -16.69 0.46
CA LYS A 342 5.00 -16.92 -0.59
C LYS A 342 3.71 -16.17 -0.30
N VAL A 343 3.08 -15.67 -1.35
CA VAL A 343 1.78 -15.02 -1.28
C VAL A 343 1.02 -15.31 -2.56
N ASP A 344 -0.28 -15.56 -2.44
CA ASP A 344 -1.14 -15.82 -3.59
C ASP A 344 -1.76 -14.50 -4.03
N VAL A 345 -1.69 -14.19 -5.32
CA VAL A 345 -2.25 -12.97 -5.92
C VAL A 345 -3.19 -13.37 -7.05
N SER A 346 -4.39 -12.79 -7.05
CA SER A 346 -5.32 -12.90 -8.17
C SER A 346 -5.75 -11.56 -8.73
N ASP A 347 -6.01 -11.54 -10.03
CA ASP A 347 -6.71 -10.44 -10.68
C ASP A 347 -8.18 -10.47 -10.23
N TYR A 348 -8.58 -9.50 -9.40
CA TYR A 348 -9.86 -9.52 -8.69
C TYR A 348 -10.97 -8.83 -9.48
N ASP A 349 -10.68 -7.61 -9.96
CA ASP A 349 -11.55 -6.84 -10.84
C ASP A 349 -10.71 -5.89 -11.72
N LEU A 350 -11.38 -4.96 -12.40
CA LEU A 350 -10.70 -4.01 -13.28
C LEU A 350 -9.67 -3.12 -12.55
N TYR A 351 -9.86 -2.85 -11.26
CA TYR A 351 -9.12 -1.83 -10.51
C TYR A 351 -8.24 -2.40 -9.38
N SER A 352 -8.40 -3.67 -9.02
CA SER A 352 -7.74 -4.26 -7.87
C SER A 352 -7.24 -5.68 -8.09
N TYR A 353 -6.19 -6.02 -7.35
CA TYR A 353 -5.74 -7.39 -7.11
C TYR A 353 -6.23 -7.85 -5.74
N LYS A 354 -6.37 -9.16 -5.57
CA LYS A 354 -6.57 -9.79 -4.26
C LYS A 354 -5.33 -10.57 -3.87
N PHE A 355 -4.70 -10.20 -2.77
CA PHE A 355 -3.60 -10.92 -2.16
C PHE A 355 -4.11 -11.74 -0.98
N GLN A 356 -3.70 -12.99 -0.88
CA GLN A 356 -4.14 -13.90 0.18
C GLN A 356 -3.07 -14.94 0.52
N ASN A 357 -3.28 -15.65 1.62
CA ASN A 357 -2.41 -16.76 2.04
C ASN A 357 -0.91 -16.38 2.11
N PRO A 358 -0.53 -15.27 2.78
CA PRO A 358 0.87 -14.96 3.03
C PRO A 358 1.46 -16.04 3.95
N ARG A 359 2.62 -16.60 3.58
CA ARG A 359 3.22 -17.73 4.29
C ARG A 359 4.74 -17.78 4.10
N ILE A 360 5.44 -18.33 5.09
CA ILE A 360 6.86 -18.66 4.98
C ILE A 360 6.98 -20.18 4.92
N VAL A 361 7.67 -20.68 3.90
CA VAL A 361 7.97 -22.10 3.74
C VAL A 361 9.42 -22.33 4.17
N THR A 362 9.61 -23.22 5.12
CA THR A 362 10.88 -23.58 5.75
C THR A 362 10.80 -25.05 6.18
N THR A 363 11.92 -25.77 6.20
CA THR A 363 11.96 -27.20 6.59
C THR A 363 12.70 -27.45 7.91
N SER A 364 13.48 -26.49 8.40
CA SER A 364 14.45 -26.72 9.48
C SER A 364 14.42 -25.69 10.60
N VAL A 365 13.91 -24.49 10.36
CA VAL A 365 13.97 -23.37 11.30
C VAL A 365 12.64 -22.64 11.40
N ASN A 366 12.39 -22.03 12.55
CA ASN A 366 11.27 -21.11 12.73
C ASN A 366 11.68 -19.70 12.29
N VAL A 367 10.72 -18.93 11.77
CA VAL A 367 10.95 -17.58 11.26
C VAL A 367 9.90 -16.62 11.80
N LYS A 368 10.33 -15.58 12.50
CA LYS A 368 9.46 -14.49 12.95
C LYS A 368 9.27 -13.48 11.82
N ALA A 369 8.01 -13.15 11.52
CA ALA A 369 7.64 -12.07 10.63
C ALA A 369 6.69 -11.09 11.33
N ARG A 370 6.95 -9.78 11.16
CA ARG A 370 6.10 -8.71 11.72
C ARG A 370 5.91 -7.56 10.73
N ASN A 371 4.70 -7.03 10.72
CA ASN A 371 4.27 -5.85 9.98
C ASN A 371 4.67 -5.89 8.51
N VAL A 372 4.06 -6.82 7.78
CA VAL A 372 4.36 -7.02 6.35
C VAL A 372 3.59 -5.97 5.56
N ARG A 373 4.31 -5.12 4.82
CA ARG A 373 3.74 -4.15 3.91
C ARG A 373 3.91 -4.64 2.49
N LEU A 374 2.82 -4.60 1.71
CA LEU A 374 2.86 -4.87 0.28
C LEU A 374 3.17 -3.57 -0.46
N LEU A 375 4.10 -3.63 -1.40
CA LEU A 375 4.46 -2.51 -2.24
C LEU A 375 4.10 -2.83 -3.70
N VAL A 376 3.48 -1.87 -4.38
CA VAL A 376 3.22 -1.93 -5.83
C VAL A 376 4.21 -0.98 -6.48
N ASN A 377 5.07 -1.46 -7.37
CA ASN A 377 6.11 -0.66 -8.01
C ASN A 377 7.04 0.05 -7.00
N ASN A 378 7.38 -0.64 -5.89
CA ASN A 378 8.12 -0.10 -4.72
C ASN A 378 7.39 0.97 -3.90
N SER A 379 6.10 1.16 -4.17
CA SER A 379 5.21 2.08 -3.45
C SER A 379 4.41 1.37 -2.37
N TYR A 380 4.53 1.79 -1.11
CA TYR A 380 3.57 1.39 -0.08
C TYR A 380 2.38 2.35 -0.05
N ASN A 381 1.18 1.83 -0.29
CA ASN A 381 -0.07 2.53 -0.04
C ASN A 381 -0.62 2.15 1.36
N PRO A 382 -0.75 3.10 2.30
CA PRO A 382 -1.29 2.84 3.65
C PRO A 382 -2.71 2.25 3.70
N GLN A 383 -3.47 2.36 2.63
CA GLN A 383 -4.79 1.71 2.51
C GLN A 383 -4.67 0.19 2.33
N HIS A 384 -3.51 -0.31 1.87
CA HIS A 384 -3.21 -1.74 1.73
C HIS A 384 -2.60 -2.30 3.03
N SER A 385 -3.37 -2.25 4.13
CA SER A 385 -2.85 -2.50 5.48
C SER A 385 -3.19 -3.85 6.09
N THR A 386 -3.98 -4.72 5.44
CA THR A 386 -4.39 -6.00 6.05
C THR A 386 -3.19 -6.85 6.53
N PHE A 387 -2.09 -6.86 5.77
CA PHE A 387 -0.89 -7.62 6.12
C PHE A 387 -0.01 -6.96 7.19
N THR A 388 -0.26 -5.71 7.57
CA THR A 388 0.45 -5.06 8.68
C THR A 388 0.07 -5.67 10.04
N LEU A 389 -1.04 -6.43 10.09
CA LEU A 389 -1.48 -7.18 11.25
C LEU A 389 -0.61 -8.42 11.54
N ILE A 390 0.25 -8.82 10.61
CA ILE A 390 1.12 -9.99 10.79
C ILE A 390 2.08 -9.74 11.95
N ASN A 391 2.07 -10.64 12.92
CA ASN A 391 3.02 -10.73 14.03
C ASN A 391 3.13 -12.20 14.46
N LYS A 392 3.65 -13.05 13.57
CA LYS A 392 3.61 -14.51 13.73
C LYS A 392 4.98 -15.14 13.54
N VAL A 393 5.21 -16.23 14.26
CA VAL A 393 6.33 -17.16 14.02
C VAL A 393 5.82 -18.25 13.08
N ALA A 394 6.38 -18.31 11.88
CA ALA A 394 6.20 -19.43 10.97
C ALA A 394 7.11 -20.58 11.38
N THR A 395 6.59 -21.80 11.40
CA THR A 395 7.33 -23.02 11.73
C THR A 395 7.32 -23.96 10.53
N PRO A 396 8.18 -25.01 10.49
CA PRO A 396 8.11 -26.02 9.44
C PRO A 396 6.76 -26.73 9.32
N ALA A 397 5.98 -26.81 10.40
CA ALA A 397 4.64 -27.43 10.42
C ALA A 397 3.51 -26.44 10.08
N ASP A 398 3.67 -25.16 10.41
CA ASP A 398 2.70 -24.09 10.14
C ASP A 398 3.42 -22.83 9.66
N GLY A 399 3.47 -22.68 8.34
CA GLY A 399 4.06 -21.52 7.67
C GLY A 399 3.10 -20.35 7.44
N LYS A 400 1.79 -20.52 7.69
CA LYS A 400 0.78 -19.51 7.31
C LYS A 400 0.87 -18.30 8.23
N LEU A 401 0.97 -17.08 7.67
CA LEU A 401 1.10 -15.86 8.47
C LEU A 401 -0.24 -15.18 8.78
N LEU A 402 -1.22 -15.30 7.89
CA LEU A 402 -2.54 -14.66 8.05
C LEU A 402 -3.63 -15.39 7.25
N ASP A 403 -4.86 -15.39 7.76
CA ASP A 403 -6.04 -15.95 7.08
C ASP A 403 -6.75 -14.95 6.16
N TYR A 404 -6.60 -13.65 6.43
CA TYR A 404 -7.32 -12.60 5.74
C TYR A 404 -6.68 -12.26 4.38
N ALA A 405 -7.54 -11.97 3.41
CA ALA A 405 -7.14 -11.42 2.11
C ALA A 405 -7.07 -9.89 2.16
N MET A 406 -6.25 -9.31 1.29
CA MET A 406 -6.08 -7.88 1.08
C MET A 406 -6.43 -7.52 -0.35
N LEU A 407 -7.28 -6.50 -0.53
CA LEU A 407 -7.47 -5.87 -1.83
C LEU A 407 -6.43 -4.77 -2.02
N VAL A 408 -5.81 -4.76 -3.19
CA VAL A 408 -4.70 -3.86 -3.55
C VAL A 408 -5.06 -3.17 -4.85
N ILE A 409 -5.07 -1.85 -4.83
CA ILE A 409 -5.38 -1.04 -6.01
C ILE A 409 -4.23 -1.17 -7.02
N LYS A 410 -4.59 -1.34 -8.30
CA LYS A 410 -3.65 -1.35 -9.43
C LYS A 410 -3.07 0.04 -9.65
N ASP A 411 -1.79 0.11 -10.03
CA ASP A 411 -1.12 1.37 -10.37
C ASP A 411 -0.95 1.48 -11.89
N LYS A 412 0.00 0.71 -12.45
CA LYS A 412 0.22 0.57 -13.90
C LYS A 412 -0.59 -0.56 -14.53
N GLY A 413 -1.33 -1.31 -13.72
CA GLY A 413 -2.14 -2.44 -14.16
C GLY A 413 -1.31 -3.70 -14.39
N PHE A 414 -1.99 -4.77 -14.79
CA PHE A 414 -1.46 -6.13 -14.77
C PHE A 414 -0.18 -6.33 -15.60
N THR A 415 -0.02 -5.58 -16.68
CA THR A 415 1.15 -5.63 -17.57
C THR A 415 2.33 -4.79 -17.09
N GLY A 416 2.12 -3.89 -16.11
CA GLY A 416 3.14 -2.95 -15.64
C GLY A 416 3.48 -3.08 -14.16
N ASP A 417 2.56 -3.59 -13.34
CA ASP A 417 2.72 -3.66 -11.89
C ASP A 417 3.68 -4.77 -11.48
N LYS A 418 4.65 -4.38 -10.66
CA LYS A 418 5.57 -5.27 -9.92
C LYS A 418 5.24 -5.23 -8.45
N ILE A 419 5.39 -6.35 -7.76
CA ILE A 419 5.06 -6.46 -6.34
C ILE A 419 6.35 -6.68 -5.55
N SER A 420 6.49 -6.01 -4.41
CA SER A 420 7.52 -6.28 -3.41
C SER A 420 6.91 -6.22 -2.01
N PHE A 421 7.70 -6.59 -1.00
CA PHE A 421 7.27 -6.58 0.39
C PHE A 421 8.34 -5.96 1.28
N SER A 422 7.91 -5.31 2.35
CA SER A 422 8.79 -4.92 3.46
C SER A 422 8.28 -5.47 4.79
N PHE A 423 9.19 -5.77 5.69
CA PHE A 423 8.92 -6.36 7.00
C PHE A 423 9.54 -5.46 8.06
N ASP A 424 8.82 -5.09 9.12
CA ASP A 424 9.46 -4.45 10.29
C ASP A 424 10.36 -5.45 11.04
N GLU A 425 10.04 -6.74 10.95
CA GLU A 425 10.89 -7.79 11.49
C GLU A 425 10.79 -9.03 10.60
N LEU A 426 11.96 -9.54 10.19
CA LEU A 426 12.11 -10.83 9.52
C LEU A 426 13.40 -11.47 10.02
N LYS A 427 13.28 -12.45 10.91
CA LYS A 427 14.43 -13.09 11.57
C LYS A 427 14.16 -14.55 11.91
N LEU A 428 15.22 -15.34 12.10
CA LEU A 428 15.10 -16.68 12.67
C LEU A 428 14.55 -16.59 14.10
N ASP A 429 13.68 -17.52 14.47
CA ASP A 429 13.11 -17.65 15.82
C ASP A 429 13.64 -18.92 16.49
N ASN A 430 14.91 -18.89 16.88
CA ASN A 430 15.65 -20.10 17.30
C ASN A 430 15.52 -20.45 18.79
N GLY A 431 14.58 -19.87 19.53
CA GLY A 431 14.43 -20.14 20.98
C GLY A 431 15.73 -19.95 21.79
N GLY A 432 16.68 -19.13 21.30
CA GLY A 432 17.95 -18.82 21.97
C GLY A 432 19.21 -19.57 21.49
N ASN A 433 19.16 -20.52 20.54
CA ASN A 433 20.33 -21.32 20.15
C ASN A 433 20.90 -20.94 18.76
N ASP A 434 21.30 -19.69 18.58
CA ASP A 434 22.15 -19.26 17.46
C ASP A 434 23.59 -19.05 17.97
N PRO A 435 24.58 -19.86 17.54
CA PRO A 435 25.98 -19.70 17.97
C PRO A 435 26.57 -18.31 17.68
N ALA A 436 26.12 -17.64 16.62
CA ALA A 436 26.54 -16.28 16.31
C ALA A 436 25.87 -15.23 17.21
N LEU A 437 24.59 -15.44 17.56
CA LEU A 437 23.89 -14.63 18.55
C LEU A 437 24.53 -14.79 19.94
N ALA A 438 24.83 -16.02 20.36
CA ALA A 438 25.49 -16.31 21.63
C ALA A 438 26.88 -15.65 21.72
N ALA A 439 27.65 -15.64 20.63
CA ALA A 439 28.92 -14.92 20.56
C ALA A 439 28.75 -13.38 20.60
N SER A 440 27.69 -12.85 19.97
CA SER A 440 27.33 -11.43 20.07
C SER A 440 26.90 -11.05 21.48
N GLU A 441 26.02 -11.82 22.12
CA GLU A 441 25.52 -11.59 23.47
C GLU A 441 26.61 -11.70 24.52
N ALA A 442 27.48 -12.70 24.43
CA ALA A 442 28.64 -12.84 25.31
C ALA A 442 29.60 -11.63 25.21
N SER A 443 29.82 -11.14 23.99
CA SER A 443 30.67 -9.96 23.77
C SER A 443 30.00 -8.65 24.20
N PHE A 444 28.68 -8.53 24.03
CA PHE A 444 27.91 -7.40 24.59
C PHE A 444 28.01 -7.37 26.13
N LEU A 445 27.79 -8.52 26.76
CA LEU A 445 27.86 -8.70 28.21
C LEU A 445 29.25 -8.34 28.76
N ALA A 446 30.31 -8.71 28.04
CA ALA A 446 31.68 -8.42 28.44
C ALA A 446 32.07 -6.93 28.27
N ASN A 447 31.53 -6.25 27.25
CA ASN A 447 32.05 -4.95 26.81
C ASN A 447 31.08 -3.78 27.06
N VAL A 448 29.88 -3.81 26.47
CA VAL A 448 28.96 -2.65 26.46
C VAL A 448 28.05 -2.63 27.68
N TYR A 449 27.59 -3.80 28.12
CA TYR A 449 26.66 -3.94 29.22
C TYR A 449 27.18 -3.35 30.55
N PRO A 450 28.45 -3.56 30.97
CA PRO A 450 28.95 -3.01 32.23
C PRO A 450 28.95 -1.48 32.23
N ILE A 451 29.24 -0.85 31.09
CA ILE A 451 29.25 0.62 30.96
C ILE A 451 27.82 1.15 31.09
N SER A 452 26.85 0.50 30.43
CA SER A 452 25.43 0.83 30.52
C SER A 452 24.91 0.71 31.95
N ARG A 453 25.21 -0.39 32.64
CA ARG A 453 24.79 -0.61 34.03
C ARG A 453 25.44 0.39 34.99
N ASN A 454 26.74 0.64 34.87
CA ASN A 454 27.44 1.50 35.84
C ASN A 454 27.02 2.98 35.72
N ASN A 455 26.67 3.44 34.52
CA ASN A 455 26.45 4.86 34.26
C ASN A 455 24.98 5.24 34.04
N CYS A 456 24.11 4.28 33.67
CA CYS A 456 22.75 4.60 33.18
C CYS A 456 21.62 3.90 33.96
N ILE A 457 21.93 3.01 34.91
CA ILE A 457 20.93 2.23 35.68
C ILE A 457 19.95 3.08 36.49
N GLY A 458 20.31 4.31 36.86
CA GLY A 458 19.43 5.20 37.62
C GLY A 458 18.11 5.53 36.91
N CYS A 459 18.06 5.38 35.57
CA CYS A 459 16.87 5.62 34.77
C CYS A 459 16.59 4.48 33.78
N HIS A 460 17.62 3.94 33.12
CA HIS A 460 17.48 3.03 31.99
C HIS A 460 17.31 1.54 32.36
N THR A 461 16.89 1.23 33.59
CA THR A 461 16.47 -0.14 33.97
C THR A 461 15.07 -0.45 33.45
N THR A 462 14.13 0.49 33.59
CA THR A 462 12.73 0.32 33.17
C THR A 462 12.23 1.48 32.30
N GLN A 463 12.88 2.66 32.33
CA GLN A 463 12.53 3.78 31.47
C GLN A 463 13.03 3.55 30.04
N GLN A 464 12.22 3.95 29.06
CA GLN A 464 12.57 3.79 27.65
C GLN A 464 13.67 4.79 27.22
N PRO A 465 14.74 4.32 26.53
CA PRO A 465 15.07 2.93 26.23
C PRO A 465 15.72 2.16 27.40
N PRO A 466 15.28 0.93 27.78
CA PRO A 466 15.81 0.21 28.93
C PRO A 466 17.11 -0.55 28.60
N HIS A 467 18.14 0.16 28.14
CA HIS A 467 19.43 -0.44 27.76
C HIS A 467 20.33 -0.77 28.96
N ALA A 468 19.92 -0.41 30.18
CA ALA A 468 20.60 -0.76 31.44
C ALA A 468 19.74 -1.72 32.28
N HIS A 469 18.90 -2.53 31.62
CA HIS A 469 18.02 -3.52 32.23
C HIS A 469 18.80 -4.56 33.08
N ASP A 470 18.11 -5.18 34.05
CA ASP A 470 18.73 -6.15 34.97
C ASP A 470 19.18 -7.45 34.29
N ASP A 471 18.41 -7.86 33.29
CA ASP A 471 18.70 -8.94 32.36
C ASP A 471 19.47 -8.40 31.14
N TYR A 472 20.70 -8.91 30.96
CA TYR A 472 21.59 -8.46 29.89
C TYR A 472 21.11 -8.84 28.49
N THR A 473 20.31 -9.90 28.35
CA THR A 473 19.75 -10.31 27.05
C THR A 473 18.71 -9.31 26.58
N GLN A 474 17.85 -8.83 27.50
CA GLN A 474 16.90 -7.76 27.23
C GLN A 474 17.60 -6.41 26.95
N ALA A 475 18.67 -6.10 27.69
CA ALA A 475 19.47 -4.91 27.41
C ALA A 475 20.17 -5.00 26.03
N HIS A 476 20.72 -6.16 25.68
CA HIS A 476 21.29 -6.45 24.37
C HIS A 476 20.26 -6.23 23.27
N ASP A 477 19.08 -6.84 23.42
CA ASP A 477 17.99 -6.73 22.46
C ASP A 477 17.54 -5.29 22.29
N VAL A 478 17.42 -4.50 23.36
CA VAL A 478 17.09 -3.07 23.28
C VAL A 478 18.18 -2.31 22.53
N VAL A 479 19.46 -2.55 22.83
CA VAL A 479 20.58 -1.87 22.18
C VAL A 479 20.63 -2.19 20.69
N VAL A 480 20.33 -3.43 20.29
CA VAL A 480 20.29 -3.86 18.89
C VAL A 480 19.02 -3.37 18.18
N THR A 481 17.85 -3.69 18.71
CA THR A 481 16.54 -3.41 18.09
C THR A 481 16.22 -1.92 18.02
N GLN A 482 16.76 -1.11 18.93
CA GLN A 482 16.61 0.34 18.91
C GLN A 482 17.86 1.06 18.36
N SER A 483 18.79 0.28 17.79
CA SER A 483 20.00 0.78 17.12
C SER A 483 20.80 1.77 17.98
N LEU A 484 20.96 1.47 19.26
CA LEU A 484 21.71 2.32 20.19
C LEU A 484 23.23 2.20 19.99
N ALA A 485 23.68 1.10 19.37
CA ALA A 485 25.05 0.88 18.92
C ALA A 485 25.14 0.88 17.39
N ASN A 486 26.09 1.65 16.84
CA ASN A 486 26.41 1.67 15.41
C ASN A 486 27.72 0.91 15.19
N PHE A 487 27.67 -0.25 14.53
CA PHE A 487 28.86 -1.08 14.29
C PHE A 487 29.69 -0.63 13.08
N VAL A 488 29.14 0.20 12.19
CA VAL A 488 29.89 0.75 11.04
C VAL A 488 30.77 1.90 11.52
N THR A 489 30.17 2.85 12.23
CA THR A 489 30.84 4.02 12.82
C THR A 489 30.58 4.07 14.33
N PRO A 490 31.37 3.36 15.16
CA PRO A 490 31.14 3.26 16.60
C PRO A 490 31.05 4.60 17.35
N ALA A 491 31.74 5.64 16.86
CA ALA A 491 31.66 6.99 17.41
C ALA A 491 30.26 7.63 17.34
N ASN A 492 29.43 7.19 16.38
CA ASN A 492 28.09 7.74 16.12
C ASN A 492 26.98 6.96 16.84
N SER A 493 27.32 5.88 17.54
CA SER A 493 26.37 5.13 18.36
C SER A 493 25.59 6.07 19.28
N ARG A 494 24.26 5.90 19.42
CA ARG A 494 23.44 6.76 20.30
C ARG A 494 23.93 6.74 21.75
N LEU A 495 24.45 5.60 22.23
CA LEU A 495 25.10 5.48 23.54
C LEU A 495 26.32 6.40 23.69
N VAL A 496 27.04 6.66 22.60
CA VAL A 496 28.22 7.53 22.56
C VAL A 496 27.81 8.99 22.41
N THR A 497 26.99 9.31 21.41
CA THR A 497 26.61 10.70 21.08
C THR A 497 25.73 11.33 22.16
N LYS A 498 24.81 10.59 22.79
CA LYS A 498 24.02 11.11 23.91
C LYS A 498 24.88 11.41 25.13
N THR A 499 25.84 10.54 25.42
CA THR A 499 26.78 10.76 26.52
C THR A 499 27.67 11.98 26.24
N ARG A 500 28.23 12.12 25.03
CA ARG A 500 28.99 13.34 24.62
C ARG A 500 28.13 14.60 24.69
N GLY A 501 26.84 14.49 24.38
CA GLY A 501 25.84 15.55 24.52
C GLY A 501 25.46 15.90 25.96
N ARG A 502 26.25 15.44 26.95
CA ARG A 502 26.09 15.70 28.39
C ARG A 502 24.82 15.14 29.02
N HIS A 503 24.38 13.96 28.57
CA HIS A 503 23.26 13.29 29.20
C HIS A 503 23.68 12.64 30.54
N ASN A 504 23.47 13.37 31.64
CA ASN A 504 23.57 12.88 33.03
C ASN A 504 24.91 12.23 33.43
N CYS A 505 26.01 12.63 32.81
CA CYS A 505 27.37 12.11 33.03
C CYS A 505 28.31 13.07 33.79
N GLY A 506 27.78 14.19 34.31
CA GLY A 506 28.53 15.16 35.11
C GLY A 506 29.31 16.20 34.30
N THR A 507 30.63 16.27 34.53
CA THR A 507 31.53 17.22 33.84
C THR A 507 31.77 16.78 32.39
N GLN A 508 32.16 17.72 31.52
CA GLN A 508 32.45 17.41 30.11
C GLN A 508 33.51 16.30 29.98
N ALA A 509 34.59 16.37 30.76
CA ALA A 509 35.64 15.37 30.75
C ALA A 509 35.15 13.97 31.15
N GLN A 510 34.22 13.88 32.11
CA GLN A 510 33.60 12.61 32.50
C GLN A 510 32.69 12.05 31.40
N CYS A 511 31.88 12.92 30.79
CA CYS A 511 31.04 12.56 29.64
C CYS A 511 31.87 12.04 28.45
N ASP A 512 32.96 12.72 28.12
CA ASP A 512 33.85 12.30 27.04
C ASP A 512 34.54 10.98 27.36
N ALA A 513 34.95 10.76 28.61
CA ALA A 513 35.53 9.50 29.05
C ALA A 513 34.55 8.32 28.90
N ILE A 514 33.31 8.46 29.39
CA ILE A 514 32.28 7.40 29.29
C ILE A 514 31.90 7.15 27.83
N ALA A 515 31.78 8.20 27.02
CA ALA A 515 31.50 8.06 25.60
C ALA A 515 32.62 7.32 24.85
N ASN A 516 33.88 7.61 25.17
CA ASN A 516 35.03 6.91 24.60
C ASN A 516 35.05 5.43 25.03
N GLN A 517 34.65 5.12 26.26
CA GLN A 517 34.48 3.73 26.72
C GLN A 517 33.40 3.00 25.90
N PHE A 518 32.22 3.61 25.71
CA PHE A 518 31.17 3.01 24.87
C PHE A 518 31.66 2.78 23.44
N GLN A 519 32.35 3.74 22.86
CA GLN A 519 32.89 3.62 21.50
C GLN A 519 33.87 2.44 21.39
N ALA A 520 34.82 2.34 22.32
CA ALA A 520 35.78 1.23 22.35
C ALA A 520 35.08 -0.13 22.57
N ALA A 521 34.12 -0.20 23.49
CA ALA A 521 33.36 -1.40 23.76
C ALA A 521 32.53 -1.86 22.56
N ILE A 522 31.96 -0.94 21.78
CA ILE A 522 31.21 -1.26 20.56
C ILE A 522 32.15 -1.75 19.44
N ILE A 523 33.37 -1.20 19.35
CA ILE A 523 34.42 -1.72 18.44
C ILE A 523 34.77 -3.16 18.78
N GLU A 524 34.90 -3.49 20.07
CA GLU A 524 35.20 -4.86 20.50
C GLU A 524 34.00 -5.79 20.27
N TRP A 525 32.78 -5.32 20.61
CA TRP A 525 31.56 -6.07 20.39
C TRP A 525 31.35 -6.42 18.91
N LYS A 526 31.67 -5.51 18.00
CA LYS A 526 31.61 -5.74 16.55
C LYS A 526 32.35 -7.01 16.12
N LYS A 527 33.49 -7.33 16.74
CA LYS A 527 34.36 -8.45 16.30
C LYS A 527 33.72 -9.82 16.46
N SER A 528 32.75 -9.97 17.36
CA SER A 528 32.02 -11.23 17.55
C SER A 528 30.78 -11.36 16.67
N ARG A 529 30.51 -10.34 15.83
CA ARG A 529 29.41 -10.34 14.87
C ARG A 529 29.94 -10.78 13.49
N PRO A 530 29.30 -11.76 12.83
CA PRO A 530 29.71 -12.25 11.51
C PRO A 530 29.34 -11.33 10.34
#